data_AF-A0A9E6CZT1-F1
#
_entry.id   AF-A0A9E6CZT1-F1
#
_cell.length_a   1.000
_cell.length_b   1.000
_cell.length_c   1.000
_cell.angle_alpha   90.00
_cell.angle_beta   90.00
_cell.angle_gamma   90.00
#
_symmetry.space_group_name_H-M   'P 1'
#
loop_
_entity.id
_entity.type
_entity.pdbx_description
1 polymer ?
#
loop_
_entity_poly.entity_id
_entity_poly.type
_entity_poly.pdbx_seq_one_letter_code
_entity_poly.pdbx_strand_id
1 'polypeptide(L)'
;MAKKRYRISAFIIDFYIYGIIGFVLGFFFGTPLEDEVGYNLNGLPAFGMFLIGFFLWPISEGIWGQTIGKRILKLKVVTNEFKPIGIGKAFGRFFLGFIDYIFLIGLIIAANNKQNKRIGDLAANTIVVWTKKPTHNNV
;
A
#
# COMPACT_ATOMS: atom_id res chain seq x y z
N MET A 1 -1.81 6.64 16.89
CA MET A 1 -1.22 6.17 15.62
C MET A 1 -1.38 4.67 15.49
N ALA A 2 -1.55 4.13 14.28
CA ALA A 2 -1.65 2.69 14.07
C ALA A 2 -0.30 2.00 14.32
N LYS A 3 -0.32 0.89 15.09
CA LYS A 3 0.89 0.08 15.38
C LYS A 3 1.46 -0.50 14.07
N LYS A 4 2.77 -0.71 14.01
CA LYS A 4 3.49 -1.25 12.84
C LYS A 4 2.86 -2.53 12.28
N ARG A 5 2.46 -3.47 13.15
CA ARG A 5 1.82 -4.73 12.76
C ARG A 5 0.60 -4.56 11.86
N TYR A 6 -0.26 -3.57 12.11
CA TYR A 6 -1.46 -3.34 11.29
C TYR A 6 -1.12 -2.74 9.92
N ARG A 7 -0.03 -1.97 9.83
CA ARG A 7 0.48 -1.48 8.55
C ARG A 7 1.04 -2.62 7.70
N ILE A 8 1.74 -3.56 8.34
CA ILE A 8 2.24 -4.78 7.69
C ILE A 8 1.07 -5.65 7.25
N SER A 9 0.07 -5.88 8.11
CA SER A 9 -1.15 -6.61 7.75
C SER A 9 -1.88 -5.96 6.58
N ALA A 10 -1.97 -4.62 6.52
CA ALA A 10 -2.58 -3.92 5.39
C ALA A 10 -1.82 -4.21 4.10
N PHE A 11 -0.49 -4.14 4.15
CA PHE A 11 0.37 -4.45 3.01
C PHE A 11 0.23 -5.90 2.54
N ILE A 12 0.15 -6.86 3.46
CA ILE A 12 -0.10 -8.27 3.13
C ILE A 12 -1.45 -8.42 2.42
N ILE A 13 -2.51 -7.79 2.93
CA ILE A 13 -3.83 -7.83 2.29
C ILE A 13 -3.78 -7.20 0.89
N ASP A 14 -3.16 -6.02 0.75
CA ASP A 14 -2.97 -5.37 -0.55
C ASP A 14 -2.21 -6.32 -1.51
N PHE A 15 -1.13 -6.96 -1.05
CA PHE A 15 -0.35 -7.92 -1.84
C PHE A 15 -1.19 -9.12 -2.33
N TYR A 16 -2.00 -9.73 -1.45
CA TYR A 16 -2.91 -10.81 -1.86
C TYR A 16 -3.96 -10.35 -2.86
N ILE A 17 -4.52 -9.14 -2.70
CA ILE A 17 -5.51 -8.59 -3.63
C ILE A 17 -4.87 -8.38 -5.01
N TYR A 18 -3.70 -7.76 -5.09
CA TYR A 18 -2.98 -7.61 -6.36
C TYR A 18 -2.55 -8.96 -6.94
N GLY A 19 -2.16 -9.92 -6.11
CA GLY A 19 -1.85 -11.29 -6.52
C GLY A 19 -3.05 -11.98 -7.17
N ILE A 20 -4.24 -11.87 -6.57
CA ILE A 20 -5.49 -12.40 -7.15
C ILE A 20 -5.82 -11.69 -8.46
N ILE A 21 -5.72 -10.37 -8.53
CA ILE A 21 -5.96 -9.61 -9.76
C ILE A 21 -4.99 -10.06 -10.87
N GLY A 22 -3.71 -10.20 -10.54
CA GLY A 22 -2.69 -10.68 -11.47
C GLY A 22 -2.95 -12.12 -11.92
N PHE A 23 -3.36 -13.01 -11.00
CA PHE A 23 -3.69 -14.39 -11.32
C PHE A 23 -4.93 -14.49 -12.22
N VAL A 24 -5.98 -13.71 -11.95
CA VAL A 24 -7.19 -13.64 -12.79
C VAL A 24 -6.84 -13.10 -14.17
N LEU A 25 -6.05 -12.03 -14.26
CA LEU A 25 -5.56 -11.52 -15.56
C LEU A 25 -4.71 -12.57 -16.28
N GLY A 26 -3.85 -13.28 -15.56
CA GLY A 26 -3.04 -14.38 -16.06
C GLY A 26 -3.88 -15.52 -16.64
N PHE A 27 -4.93 -15.90 -15.93
CA PHE A 27 -5.88 -16.93 -16.37
C PHE A 27 -6.56 -16.57 -17.69
N PHE A 28 -6.97 -15.31 -17.88
CA PHE A 28 -7.67 -14.87 -19.08
C PHE A 28 -6.74 -14.49 -20.25
N PHE A 29 -5.57 -13.92 -19.97
CA PHE A 29 -4.73 -13.26 -20.98
C PHE A 29 -3.25 -13.66 -20.93
N GLY A 30 -2.84 -14.48 -19.97
CA GLY A 30 -1.49 -14.97 -19.83
C GLY A 30 -1.28 -16.33 -20.48
N THR A 31 -0.02 -16.71 -20.62
CA THR A 31 0.38 -18.06 -21.04
C THR A 31 0.68 -18.91 -19.81
N PRO A 32 0.14 -20.12 -19.67
CA PRO A 32 0.43 -20.98 -18.52
C PRO A 32 1.92 -21.34 -18.48
N LEU A 33 2.48 -21.44 -17.28
CA LEU A 33 3.83 -21.95 -17.08
C LEU A 33 3.81 -23.49 -17.13
N GLU A 34 4.78 -24.09 -17.83
CA GLU A 34 4.79 -25.55 -18.07
C GLU A 34 5.03 -26.36 -16.79
N ASP A 35 5.89 -25.86 -15.89
CA ASP A 35 6.31 -26.58 -14.67
C ASP A 35 5.89 -25.91 -13.36
N GLU A 36 5.12 -24.83 -13.42
CA GLU A 36 4.76 -24.02 -12.25
C GLU A 36 3.28 -23.63 -12.22
N VAL A 37 2.74 -23.43 -11.03
CA VAL A 37 1.40 -22.87 -10.85
C VAL A 37 1.47 -21.36 -11.09
N GLY A 38 1.23 -20.95 -12.33
CA GLY A 38 1.20 -19.54 -12.68
C GLY A 38 1.00 -19.26 -14.16
N TYR A 39 0.92 -17.97 -14.47
CA TYR A 39 0.77 -17.45 -15.81
C TYR A 39 1.82 -16.39 -16.07
N ASN A 40 2.42 -16.45 -17.25
CA ASN A 40 3.28 -15.39 -17.75
C ASN A 40 2.41 -14.35 -18.46
N LEU A 41 2.44 -13.11 -17.98
CA LEU A 41 1.81 -11.98 -18.63
C LEU A 41 2.84 -11.30 -19.52
N ASN A 42 2.59 -11.27 -20.84
CA ASN A 42 3.43 -10.57 -21.81
C ASN A 42 2.61 -9.52 -22.58
N GLY A 43 3.26 -8.48 -23.09
CA GLY A 43 2.62 -7.47 -23.93
C GLY A 43 1.56 -6.62 -23.20
N LEU A 44 0.38 -6.47 -23.80
CA LEU A 44 -0.67 -5.56 -23.32
C LEU A 44 -1.21 -5.91 -21.91
N PRO A 45 -1.48 -7.19 -21.59
CA PRO A 45 -1.86 -7.59 -20.22
C PRO A 45 -0.79 -7.27 -19.15
N ALA A 46 0.48 -7.47 -19.48
CA ALA A 46 1.60 -7.13 -18.58
C ALA A 46 1.67 -5.63 -18.32
N PHE A 47 1.52 -4.84 -19.38
CA PHE A 47 1.47 -3.38 -19.28
C PHE A 47 0.26 -2.90 -18.47
N GLY A 48 -0.91 -3.51 -18.67
CA GLY A 48 -2.11 -3.24 -17.87
C GLY A 48 -1.89 -3.53 -16.37
N MET A 49 -1.26 -4.67 -16.04
CA MET A 49 -0.92 -5.02 -14.67
C MET A 49 0.07 -4.02 -14.05
N PHE A 50 1.08 -3.59 -14.82
CA PHE A 50 2.01 -2.54 -14.40
C PHE A 50 1.26 -1.23 -14.08
N LEU A 51 0.37 -0.77 -14.97
CA LEU A 51 -0.40 0.46 -14.74
C LEU A 51 -1.28 0.35 -13.49
N ILE A 52 -1.94 -0.79 -13.29
CA ILE A 52 -2.77 -1.04 -12.11
C ILE A 52 -1.91 -0.95 -10.84
N GLY A 53 -0.81 -1.69 -10.75
CA GLY A 53 0.06 -1.63 -9.57
C GLY A 53 0.70 -0.26 -9.33
N PHE A 54 1.14 0.39 -10.40
CA PHE A 54 1.87 1.65 -10.33
C PHE A 54 0.97 2.85 -10.00
N PHE A 55 -0.24 2.91 -10.56
CA PHE A 55 -1.13 4.06 -10.39
C PHE A 55 -2.22 3.84 -9.34
N LEU A 56 -2.82 2.66 -9.24
CA LEU A 56 -3.97 2.43 -8.35
C LEU A 56 -3.60 2.69 -6.89
N TRP A 57 -2.40 2.31 -6.49
CA TRP A 57 -1.92 2.47 -5.12
C TRP A 57 -1.73 3.96 -4.73
N PRO A 58 -0.83 4.75 -5.36
CA PRO A 58 -0.64 6.15 -5.00
C PRO A 58 -1.89 7.01 -5.25
N ILE A 59 -2.67 6.71 -6.30
CA ILE A 59 -3.92 7.44 -6.57
C ILE A 59 -4.94 7.15 -5.46
N SER A 60 -5.12 5.87 -5.07
CA SER A 60 -6.07 5.54 -4.02
C SER A 60 -5.68 6.15 -2.67
N GLU A 61 -4.38 6.17 -2.36
CA GLU A 61 -3.87 6.90 -1.20
C GLU A 61 -4.08 8.42 -1.33
N GLY A 62 -3.87 9.01 -2.50
CA GLY A 62 -4.02 10.45 -2.74
C GLY A 62 -5.47 10.95 -2.71
N ILE A 63 -6.44 10.15 -3.13
CA ILE A 63 -7.86 10.54 -3.15
C ILE A 63 -8.53 10.23 -1.81
N TRP A 64 -8.33 9.01 -1.29
CA TRP A 64 -9.06 8.54 -0.12
C TRP A 64 -8.21 8.47 1.16
N GLY A 65 -6.90 8.68 1.06
CA GLY A 65 -5.97 8.45 2.16
C GLY A 65 -5.76 6.97 2.45
N GLN A 66 -6.23 6.06 1.60
CA GLN A 66 -6.30 4.62 1.91
C GLN A 66 -6.13 3.75 0.68
N THR A 67 -5.39 2.65 0.84
CA THR A 67 -5.41 1.49 -0.07
C THR A 67 -6.57 0.57 0.27
N ILE A 68 -6.81 -0.46 -0.54
CA ILE A 68 -7.89 -1.43 -0.30
C ILE A 68 -7.66 -2.18 1.03
N GLY A 69 -6.46 -2.71 1.25
CA GLY A 69 -6.07 -3.37 2.50
C GLY A 69 -6.15 -2.44 3.71
N LYS A 70 -5.76 -1.17 3.54
CA LYS A 70 -5.93 -0.14 4.58
C LYS A 70 -7.41 0.17 4.86
N ARG A 71 -8.29 0.17 3.85
CA ARG A 71 -9.74 0.34 4.06
C ARG A 71 -10.31 -0.82 4.88
N ILE A 72 -9.96 -2.05 4.54
CA ILE A 72 -10.37 -3.26 5.27
C ILE A 72 -9.95 -3.15 6.74
N LEU A 73 -8.72 -2.73 6.99
CA LEU A 73 -8.20 -2.53 8.35
C LEU A 73 -8.56 -1.18 8.98
N LYS A 74 -9.40 -0.36 8.34
CA LYS A 74 -9.83 0.96 8.86
C LYS A 74 -8.65 1.89 9.19
N LEU A 75 -7.60 1.84 8.38
CA LEU A 75 -6.39 2.65 8.48
C LEU A 75 -6.41 3.78 7.46
N LYS A 76 -6.08 5.01 7.86
CA LYS A 76 -6.00 6.17 6.96
C LYS A 76 -4.67 6.89 7.09
N VAL A 77 -4.12 7.25 5.94
CA VAL A 77 -2.96 8.12 5.81
C VAL A 77 -3.43 9.56 5.84
N VAL A 78 -2.86 10.33 6.74
CA VAL A 78 -3.12 11.76 6.91
C VAL A 78 -1.78 12.50 7.09
N THR A 79 -1.78 13.81 6.92
CA THR A 79 -0.62 14.64 7.25
C THR A 79 -0.38 14.65 8.77
N ASN A 80 0.77 15.16 9.23
CA ASN A 80 1.00 15.36 10.67
C ASN A 80 -0.09 16.24 11.34
N GLU A 81 -0.78 17.09 10.57
CA GLU A 81 -1.91 17.93 11.00
C GLU A 81 -3.29 17.22 10.88
N PHE A 82 -3.31 15.91 10.64
CA PHE A 82 -4.53 15.11 10.44
C PHE A 82 -5.39 15.50 9.21
N LYS A 83 -4.81 16.23 8.25
CA LYS A 83 -5.49 16.58 6.99
C LYS A 83 -5.36 15.45 5.96
N PRO A 84 -6.31 15.34 5.00
CA PRO A 84 -6.17 14.42 3.88
C PRO A 84 -4.87 14.69 3.11
N ILE A 85 -4.22 13.62 2.64
CA ILE A 85 -3.05 13.74 1.78
C ILE A 85 -3.52 14.04 0.36
N GLY A 86 -2.79 14.88 -0.37
CA GLY A 86 -3.02 15.08 -1.80
C GLY A 86 -2.26 14.07 -2.65
N ILE A 87 -2.63 13.97 -3.93
CA ILE A 87 -2.03 13.03 -4.90
C ILE A 87 -0.51 13.18 -4.99
N GLY A 88 0.02 14.41 -5.08
CA GLY A 88 1.47 14.63 -5.18
C GLY A 88 2.25 14.07 -3.97
N LYS A 89 1.74 14.26 -2.75
CA LYS A 89 2.35 13.67 -1.55
C LYS A 89 2.21 12.15 -1.54
N ALA A 90 1.11 11.60 -2.06
CA ALA A 90 0.92 10.15 -2.18
C ALA A 90 1.91 9.51 -3.16
N PHE A 91 2.18 10.14 -4.31
CA PHE A 91 3.22 9.70 -5.25
C PHE A 91 4.61 9.81 -4.64
N GLY A 92 4.94 10.91 -3.96
CA GLY A 92 6.22 11.03 -3.25
C GLY A 92 6.43 9.92 -2.22
N ARG A 93 5.39 9.58 -1.45
CA ARG A 93 5.40 8.43 -0.52
C ARG A 93 5.62 7.10 -1.25
N PHE A 94 5.00 6.93 -2.41
CA PHE A 94 5.06 5.69 -3.19
C PHE A 94 6.44 5.47 -3.80
N PHE A 95 7.03 6.48 -4.46
CA PHE A 95 8.37 6.41 -5.04
C PHE A 95 9.45 6.21 -3.97
N LEU A 96 9.38 6.95 -2.86
CA LEU A 96 10.32 6.77 -1.76
C LEU A 96 10.07 5.46 -1.00
N GLY A 97 8.83 4.97 -1.02
CA GLY A 97 8.48 3.63 -0.56
C GLY A 97 9.10 2.52 -1.41
N PHE A 98 9.36 2.74 -2.70
CA PHE A 98 10.09 1.76 -3.52
C PHE A 98 11.51 1.51 -3.00
N ILE A 99 12.18 2.56 -2.52
CA ILE A 99 13.50 2.45 -1.87
C ILE A 99 13.38 1.60 -0.59
N ASP A 100 12.29 1.76 0.16
CA ASP A 100 12.00 0.94 1.34
C ASP A 100 11.87 -0.55 0.99
N TYR A 101 11.26 -0.89 -0.15
CA TYR A 101 11.01 -2.28 -0.56
C TYR A 101 12.23 -2.94 -1.19
N ILE A 102 13.00 -2.24 -2.03
CA ILE A 102 14.19 -2.78 -2.71
C ILE A 102 15.28 -3.13 -1.69
N PHE A 103 15.51 -2.26 -0.72
CA PHE A 103 16.62 -2.43 0.22
C PHE A 103 16.21 -3.01 1.57
N LEU A 104 14.92 -3.25 1.81
CA LEU A 104 14.34 -3.59 3.14
C LEU A 104 14.69 -2.57 4.26
N ILE A 105 15.39 -1.48 3.94
CA ILE A 105 15.84 -0.43 4.87
C ILE A 105 14.64 0.25 5.52
N GLY A 106 13.50 0.33 4.83
CA GLY A 106 12.28 0.91 5.39
C GLY A 106 11.71 0.14 6.57
N LEU A 107 11.92 -1.19 6.63
CA LEU A 107 11.55 -2.00 7.79
C LEU A 107 12.44 -1.70 9.00
N ILE A 108 13.72 -1.41 8.76
CA ILE A 108 14.73 -1.04 9.79
C ILE A 108 14.44 0.37 10.31
N ILE A 109 14.22 1.35 9.43
CA ILE A 109 13.89 2.73 9.82
C ILE A 109 12.55 2.79 10.54
N ALA A 110 11.54 2.06 10.06
CA ALA A 110 10.26 1.97 10.77
C ALA A 110 10.37 1.22 12.10
N ALA A 111 11.39 0.38 12.32
CA ALA A 111 11.66 -0.25 13.62
C ALA A 111 12.34 0.72 14.60
N ASN A 112 13.24 1.58 14.11
CA ASN A 112 14.01 2.52 14.95
C ASN A 112 13.30 3.85 15.24
N ASN A 113 12.11 4.09 14.68
CA ASN A 113 11.38 5.33 14.89
C ASN A 113 10.15 5.13 15.80
N LYS A 114 10.05 5.90 16.89
CA LYS A 114 8.90 5.91 17.84
C LYS A 114 7.54 6.14 17.15
N GLN A 115 7.52 6.80 15.99
CA GLN A 115 6.30 7.06 15.20
C GLN A 115 6.00 5.98 14.15
N ASN A 116 6.85 4.95 14.01
CA ASN A 116 6.77 3.87 13.02
C ASN A 116 6.64 4.38 11.58
N LYS A 117 7.24 5.52 11.26
CA LYS A 117 7.24 6.12 9.92
C LYS A 117 8.28 5.43 9.05
N ARG A 118 7.90 5.07 7.82
CA ARG A 118 8.81 4.63 6.75
C ARG A 118 9.52 5.82 6.10
N ILE A 119 10.52 5.60 5.24
CA ILE A 119 11.21 6.70 4.54
C ILE A 119 10.21 7.56 3.77
N GLY A 120 9.28 6.92 3.05
CA GLY A 120 8.21 7.65 2.34
C GLY A 120 7.28 8.44 3.27
N ASP A 121 6.98 7.92 4.48
CA ASP A 121 6.15 8.62 5.46
C ASP A 121 6.86 9.86 6.03
N LEU A 122 8.18 9.75 6.25
CA LEU A 122 9.03 10.83 6.76
C LEU A 122 9.15 11.97 5.74
N ALA A 123 9.52 11.64 4.50
CA ALA A 123 9.69 12.62 3.44
C ALA A 123 8.40 13.37 3.12
N ALA A 124 7.25 12.69 3.16
CA ALA A 124 5.96 13.32 2.91
C ALA A 124 5.30 13.95 4.15
N ASN A 125 5.93 13.88 5.33
CA ASN A 125 5.40 14.41 6.60
C ASN A 125 3.99 13.90 6.92
N THR A 126 3.86 12.58 6.96
CA THR A 126 2.56 11.88 7.03
C THR A 126 2.55 10.78 8.07
N ILE A 127 1.36 10.47 8.57
CA ILE A 127 1.11 9.46 9.60
C ILE A 127 -0.06 8.56 9.21
N VAL A 128 -0.08 7.35 9.77
CA VAL A 128 -1.20 6.42 9.62
C VAL A 128 -1.99 6.36 10.93
N VAL A 129 -3.27 6.64 10.84
CA VAL A 129 -4.24 6.67 11.95
C VAL A 129 -5.38 5.70 11.69
N TRP A 130 -6.17 5.40 12.72
CA TRP A 130 -7.39 4.61 12.58
C TRP A 130 -8.55 5.54 12.20
N THR A 131 -9.43 5.13 11.29
CA THR A 131 -10.60 5.94 10.87
C THR A 131 -11.74 5.93 11.88
N LYS A 132 -11.87 4.88 12.69
CA LYS A 132 -12.74 4.86 13.87
C LYS A 132 -11.87 5.06 15.12
N LYS A 133 -12.19 6.07 15.94
CA LYS A 133 -11.83 6.02 17.36
C LYS A 133 -12.51 4.78 17.98
N PRO A 134 -11.88 4.04 18.90
CA PRO A 134 -12.64 3.12 19.74
C PRO A 134 -13.71 3.97 20.44
N THR A 135 -14.97 3.66 20.19
CA THR A 135 -16.10 4.20 20.96
C THR A 135 -15.95 3.68 22.38
N HIS A 136 -15.32 4.45 23.25
CA HIS A 136 -15.65 4.39 24.67
C HIS A 136 -17.06 4.95 24.78
N ASN A 137 -18.06 4.07 24.64
CA ASN A 137 -19.41 4.34 25.10
C ASN A 137 -19.35 4.35 26.63
N ASN A 138 -19.14 5.52 27.20
CA ASN A 138 -19.56 5.80 28.58
C ASN A 138 -20.99 6.34 28.48
N VAL A 139 -21.97 5.48 28.74
CA VAL A 139 -23.28 5.84 29.26
C VAL A 139 -23.58 4.86 30.37
#